data_AF-A0A8T4YPW0-F1
#
_entry.id   AF-A0A8T4YPW0-F1
#
_cell.length_a   1.000
_cell.length_b   1.000
_cell.length_c   1.000
_cell.angle_alpha   90.00
_cell.angle_beta   90.00
_cell.angle_gamma   90.00
#
_symmetry.space_group_name_H-M   'P 1'
#
loop_
_entity.id
_entity.type
_entity.pdbx_description
1 polymer ?
#
loop_
_entity_poly.entity_id
_entity_poly.type
_entity_poly.pdbx_seq_one_letter_code
_entity_poly.pdbx_strand_id
1 'polypeptide(L)'
;KDVITMMDLERLTSATGPTGGYVKRADGSDVRKIAIILCAGSRDKNHIPYCSRICCMYALKQAFVLKKMLGIDVTVYYTDIRATGKGYEDLYWRDQEAGVVFIRGKVAEVWKNNNGKLVVQAEDTLTGETREDEFDVVALATPMVPPDGLKELAEKMKVALGEDGFITEKHPKLDPVDSLVTGIFACGCALSPKDVRDTVSDALGAAARAALFLKSEYVTTSPEKAFVIAELCNGCGECIKICPVNAITMQDGKAKIDPFQCTGCGACIPICPQEAIDFKNSTSRQIKATIRGVLADKTPEEIRIIAFVDKNVGYTGVDFLGLDRANYPENVRIVAVPTTAILGKKQILMAFAYGADGVLVIEGSEEVDEKFTKRRMIEMGKELAAFGIETMRLRYSYVPLPVYKKAAELFTMFTDRIKKFGPLAEEKRQNIKQKLQL
;
A
#
# COMPACT_ATOMS: atom_id res chain seq x y z
N LYS A 1 7.81 28.85 21.88
CA LYS A 1 8.33 28.42 23.20
C LYS A 1 7.22 27.81 24.05
N ASP A 2 6.10 28.51 24.25
CA ASP A 2 4.93 27.95 24.95
C ASP A 2 4.00 27.10 24.04
N VAL A 3 4.40 26.88 22.78
CA VAL A 3 3.82 25.87 21.90
C VAL A 3 4.75 24.65 21.99
N ILE A 4 4.23 23.54 22.49
CA ILE A 4 4.97 22.32 22.80
C ILE A 4 4.34 21.11 22.11
N THR A 5 5.06 20.00 22.00
CA THR A 5 4.46 18.73 21.58
C THR A 5 3.81 18.01 22.75
N MET A 6 2.92 17.06 22.44
CA MET A 6 2.37 16.18 23.47
C MET A 6 3.42 15.26 24.11
N MET A 7 4.56 15.01 23.45
CA MET A 7 5.70 14.30 24.03
C MET A 7 6.43 15.16 25.08
N ASP A 8 6.60 16.45 24.80
CA ASP A 8 7.14 17.40 25.79
C ASP A 8 6.22 17.47 27.02
N LEU A 9 4.91 17.57 26.79
CA LEU A 9 3.91 17.58 27.87
C LEU A 9 3.97 16.29 28.70
N GLU A 10 4.14 15.12 28.08
CA GLU A 10 4.35 13.84 28.78
C GLU A 10 5.58 13.88 29.69
N ARG A 11 6.68 14.49 29.24
CA ARG A 11 7.88 14.67 30.09
C ARG A 11 7.61 15.67 31.22
N LEU A 12 6.88 16.75 30.98
CA LEU A 12 6.56 17.74 32.01
C LEU A 12 5.62 17.19 33.10
N THR A 13 4.62 16.38 32.73
CA THR A 13 3.69 15.77 33.70
C THR A 13 4.26 14.53 34.40
N SER A 14 5.38 14.00 33.92
CA SER A 14 6.09 12.89 34.56
C SER A 14 6.71 13.30 35.90
N ALA A 15 6.47 12.52 36.95
CA ALA A 15 7.10 12.73 38.27
C ALA A 15 8.63 12.62 38.23
N THR A 16 9.18 11.80 37.32
CA THR A 16 10.62 11.71 37.02
C THR A 16 11.01 12.56 35.80
N GLY A 17 10.16 13.53 35.46
CA GLY A 17 10.35 14.53 34.44
C GLY A 17 11.34 15.62 34.86
N PRO A 18 11.78 16.47 33.90
CA PRO A 18 12.67 17.59 34.19
C PRO A 18 12.07 18.62 35.16
N THR A 19 10.75 18.63 35.31
CA THR A 19 10.01 19.56 36.19
C THR A 19 9.36 18.89 37.39
N GLY A 20 9.66 17.61 37.66
CA GLY A 20 9.11 16.87 38.80
C GLY A 20 7.59 16.69 38.76
N GLY A 21 6.98 16.71 37.57
CA GLY A 21 5.53 16.55 37.37
C GLY A 21 4.73 17.85 37.27
N TYR A 22 5.39 19.01 37.34
CA TYR A 22 4.74 20.31 37.20
C TYR A 22 4.81 20.81 35.75
N VAL A 23 3.69 21.34 35.25
CA VAL A 23 3.62 22.00 33.94
C VAL A 23 3.80 23.50 34.12
N LYS A 24 4.87 24.05 33.54
CA LYS A 24 5.25 25.47 33.63
C LYS A 24 5.38 26.06 32.22
N ARG A 25 5.22 27.37 32.12
CA ARG A 25 5.54 28.13 30.91
C ARG A 25 7.07 28.17 30.70
N ALA A 26 7.50 28.56 29.51
CA ALA A 26 8.93 28.64 29.18
C ALA A 26 9.70 29.68 30.02
N ASP A 27 9.00 30.64 30.62
CA ASP A 27 9.57 31.62 31.56
C ASP A 27 9.52 31.16 33.04
N GLY A 28 9.03 29.95 33.32
CA GLY A 28 8.90 29.36 34.64
C GLY A 28 7.59 29.70 35.38
N SER A 29 6.73 30.53 34.80
CA SER A 29 5.43 30.87 35.42
C SER A 29 4.41 29.73 35.35
N ASP A 30 3.39 29.82 36.21
CA ASP A 30 2.33 28.81 36.31
C ASP A 30 1.43 28.79 35.07
N VAL A 31 1.01 27.58 34.71
CA VAL A 31 0.04 27.34 33.64
C VAL A 31 -1.33 27.15 34.26
N ARG A 32 -2.30 27.97 33.87
CA ARG A 32 -3.69 27.86 34.33
C ARG A 32 -4.61 27.30 33.24
N LYS A 33 -4.31 27.57 31.97
CA LYS A 33 -5.15 27.16 30.83
C LYS A 33 -4.33 26.61 29.66
N ILE A 34 -4.64 25.39 29.21
CA ILE A 34 -3.94 24.69 28.11
C ILE A 34 -4.91 24.35 26.99
N ALA A 35 -4.48 24.56 25.75
CA ALA A 35 -5.12 23.97 24.57
C ALA A 35 -4.37 22.72 24.14
N ILE A 36 -5.09 21.63 23.86
CA ILE A 36 -4.57 20.45 23.18
C ILE A 36 -5.14 20.42 21.77
N ILE A 37 -4.28 20.40 20.76
CA ILE A 37 -4.68 20.40 19.35
C ILE A 37 -4.46 19.00 18.78
N LEU A 38 -5.57 18.31 18.48
CA LEU A 38 -5.52 16.99 17.84
C LEU A 38 -5.20 17.10 16.34
N CYS A 39 -4.67 16.02 15.78
CA CYS A 39 -4.32 15.92 14.37
C CYS A 39 -3.38 17.04 13.90
N ALA A 40 -2.47 17.51 14.76
CA ALA A 40 -1.47 18.53 14.41
C ALA A 40 -0.42 17.94 13.45
N GLY A 41 -0.75 17.89 12.16
CA GLY A 41 0.05 17.29 11.10
C GLY A 41 -0.36 15.89 10.67
N SER A 42 -1.26 15.21 11.41
CA SER A 42 -1.88 13.94 10.97
C SER A 42 -3.18 14.20 10.21
N ARG A 43 -3.59 13.25 9.34
CA ARG A 43 -4.79 13.40 8.49
C ARG A 43 -4.73 14.69 7.66
N ASP A 44 -3.53 15.06 7.23
CA ASP A 44 -3.26 16.26 6.45
C ASP A 44 -2.61 15.87 5.12
N LYS A 45 -3.27 16.19 4.00
CA LYS A 45 -2.77 15.86 2.66
C LYS A 45 -1.47 16.61 2.32
N ASN A 46 -1.18 17.71 3.00
CA ASN A 46 0.04 18.50 2.81
C ASN A 46 1.17 18.08 3.77
N HIS A 47 0.90 17.14 4.71
CA HIS A 47 1.89 16.65 5.66
C HIS A 47 1.81 15.13 5.79
N ILE A 48 1.20 14.59 6.86
CA ILE A 48 1.02 13.15 7.03
C ILE A 48 -0.46 12.79 6.75
N PRO A 49 -0.76 12.04 5.66
CA PRO A 49 -2.13 11.81 5.22
C PRO A 49 -2.89 10.80 6.09
N TYR A 50 -2.18 9.97 6.85
CA TYR A 50 -2.78 8.94 7.70
C TYR A 50 -3.10 9.43 9.11
N CYS A 51 -3.92 8.64 9.82
CA CYS A 51 -4.22 8.85 11.23
C CYS A 51 -3.17 8.16 12.10
N SER A 52 -2.61 8.88 13.07
CA SER A 52 -1.63 8.32 14.02
C SER A 52 -2.23 7.42 15.11
N ARG A 53 -3.53 7.12 15.05
CA ARG A 53 -4.32 6.19 15.90
C ARG A 53 -4.39 6.50 17.41
N ILE A 54 -3.27 6.84 18.04
CA ILE A 54 -3.12 6.97 19.50
C ILE A 54 -3.32 8.40 20.02
N CYS A 55 -3.31 9.40 19.13
CA CYS A 55 -3.25 10.80 19.52
C CYS A 55 -4.49 11.33 20.26
N CYS A 56 -5.67 10.80 19.93
CA CYS A 56 -6.87 11.09 20.72
C CYS A 56 -6.71 10.54 22.14
N MET A 57 -6.24 9.31 22.28
CA MET A 57 -6.22 8.62 23.57
C MET A 57 -5.18 9.16 24.55
N TYR A 58 -3.94 9.44 24.09
CA TYR A 58 -2.97 10.05 25.00
C TYR A 58 -3.38 11.50 25.36
N ALA A 59 -4.12 12.18 24.48
CA ALA A 59 -4.60 13.53 24.74
C ALA A 59 -5.67 13.54 25.82
N LEU A 60 -6.63 12.61 25.75
CA LEU A 60 -7.62 12.40 26.81
C LEU A 60 -6.94 12.05 28.13
N LYS A 61 -6.00 11.09 28.11
CA LYS A 61 -5.21 10.72 29.30
C LYS A 61 -4.52 11.95 29.93
N GLN A 62 -3.87 12.79 29.12
CA GLN A 62 -3.22 14.00 29.61
C GLN A 62 -4.22 15.06 30.07
N ALA A 63 -5.33 15.26 29.36
CA ALA A 63 -6.37 16.18 29.75
C ALA A 63 -6.95 15.84 31.13
N PHE A 64 -7.20 14.55 31.39
CA PHE A 64 -7.62 14.08 32.71
C PHE A 64 -6.62 14.45 33.81
N VAL A 65 -5.33 14.15 33.59
CA VAL A 65 -4.26 14.43 34.57
C VAL A 65 -4.15 15.93 34.85
N LEU A 66 -4.10 16.75 33.79
CA LEU A 66 -4.04 18.20 33.90
C LEU A 66 -5.24 18.77 34.67
N LYS A 67 -6.45 18.34 34.33
CA LYS A 67 -7.68 18.86 34.93
C LYS A 67 -7.89 18.38 36.37
N LYS A 68 -7.78 17.07 36.63
CA LYS A 68 -8.08 16.49 37.95
C LYS A 68 -6.93 16.54 38.94
N MET A 69 -5.68 16.37 38.48
CA MET A 69 -4.53 16.28 39.38
C MET A 69 -3.83 17.63 39.54
N LEU A 70 -3.76 18.45 38.48
CA LEU A 70 -3.06 19.73 38.51
C LEU A 70 -3.99 20.95 38.56
N GLY A 71 -5.31 20.77 38.43
CA GLY A 71 -6.28 21.86 38.48
C GLY A 71 -6.17 22.85 37.32
N ILE A 72 -5.63 22.41 36.18
CA ILE A 72 -5.43 23.22 34.97
C ILE A 72 -6.66 23.11 34.08
N ASP A 73 -7.15 24.23 33.56
CA ASP A 73 -8.25 24.23 32.58
C ASP A 73 -7.75 23.75 31.21
N VAL A 74 -8.43 22.75 30.67
CA VAL A 74 -8.03 22.11 29.40
C VAL A 74 -9.13 22.24 28.36
N THR A 75 -8.75 22.70 27.18
CA THR A 75 -9.59 22.68 25.97
C THR A 75 -8.95 21.79 24.92
N VAL A 76 -9.69 20.82 24.39
CA VAL A 76 -9.25 19.93 23.33
C VAL A 76 -9.93 20.31 22.01
N TYR A 77 -9.14 20.70 21.01
CA TYR A 77 -9.60 20.97 19.65
C TYR A 77 -9.47 19.70 18.80
N TYR A 78 -10.57 19.27 18.20
CA TYR A 78 -10.62 18.00 17.46
C TYR A 78 -11.52 18.06 16.23
N THR A 79 -11.32 17.12 15.30
CA THR A 79 -12.27 16.86 14.20
C THR A 79 -13.17 15.67 14.52
N ASP A 80 -12.54 14.54 14.91
CA ASP A 80 -13.21 13.34 15.39
C ASP A 80 -12.43 12.79 16.60
N ILE A 81 -13.13 12.37 17.65
CA ILE A 81 -12.53 11.60 18.75
C ILE A 81 -12.52 10.13 18.35
N ARG A 82 -11.34 9.50 18.33
CA ARG A 82 -11.16 8.09 17.94
C ARG A 82 -10.79 7.24 19.16
N ALA A 83 -11.79 6.91 19.97
CA ALA A 83 -11.66 6.13 21.20
C ALA A 83 -12.01 4.64 20.99
N THR A 84 -11.34 3.97 20.06
CA THR A 84 -11.79 2.67 19.49
C THR A 84 -11.37 1.42 20.26
N GLY A 85 -10.93 1.53 21.51
CA GLY A 85 -10.47 0.42 22.34
C GLY A 85 -11.42 0.11 23.51
N LYS A 86 -11.23 -1.06 24.15
CA LYS A 86 -12.03 -1.43 25.33
C LYS A 86 -11.78 -0.43 26.47
N GLY A 87 -12.85 0.29 26.84
CA GLY A 87 -12.85 1.31 27.89
C GLY A 87 -12.29 2.68 27.47
N TYR A 88 -12.06 2.89 26.17
CA TYR A 88 -11.50 4.16 25.68
C TYR A 88 -12.57 5.26 25.65
N GLU A 89 -13.80 4.93 25.25
CA GLU A 89 -14.94 5.84 25.31
C GLU A 89 -15.25 6.27 26.75
N ASP A 90 -15.13 5.35 27.72
CA ASP A 90 -15.32 5.66 29.14
C ASP A 90 -14.33 6.74 29.63
N LEU A 91 -13.10 6.75 29.12
CA LEU A 91 -12.13 7.80 29.44
C LEU A 91 -12.55 9.15 28.85
N TYR A 92 -13.08 9.16 27.64
CA TYR A 92 -13.61 10.38 27.03
C TYR A 92 -14.76 10.96 27.86
N TRP A 93 -15.72 10.15 28.29
CA TRP A 93 -16.81 10.61 29.18
C TRP A 93 -16.28 11.13 30.52
N ARG A 94 -15.30 10.44 31.11
CA ARG A 94 -14.66 10.90 32.36
C ARG A 94 -13.98 12.26 32.23
N ASP A 95 -13.40 12.57 31.07
CA ASP A 95 -12.84 13.90 30.80
C ASP A 95 -13.94 14.97 30.73
N GLN A 96 -15.06 14.66 30.07
CA GLN A 96 -16.21 15.56 30.02
C GLN A 96 -16.76 15.81 31.43
N GLU A 97 -16.94 14.76 32.23
CA GLU A 97 -17.36 14.85 33.65
C GLU A 97 -16.33 15.59 34.53
N ALA A 98 -15.04 15.54 34.16
CA ALA A 98 -13.99 16.30 34.82
C ALA A 98 -14.03 17.79 34.50
N GLY A 99 -14.79 18.22 33.49
CA GLY A 99 -14.85 19.59 33.02
C GLY A 99 -13.75 19.94 32.01
N VAL A 100 -13.23 18.95 31.29
CA VAL A 100 -12.43 19.20 30.07
C VAL A 100 -13.37 19.67 28.97
N VAL A 101 -13.00 20.77 28.29
CA VAL A 101 -13.81 21.34 27.21
C VAL A 101 -13.39 20.74 25.89
N PHE A 102 -14.34 20.32 25.06
CA PHE A 102 -14.09 19.75 23.74
C PHE A 102 -14.71 20.64 22.66
N ILE A 103 -13.88 21.14 21.73
CA ILE A 103 -14.31 21.98 20.62
C ILE A 103 -14.11 21.22 19.31
N ARG A 104 -15.20 20.99 18.58
CA ARG A 104 -15.13 20.29 17.29
C ARG A 104 -14.77 21.27 16.19
N GLY A 105 -13.48 21.51 16.01
CA GLY A 105 -12.91 22.41 15.02
C GLY A 105 -11.45 22.09 14.72
N LYS A 106 -11.05 22.17 13.44
CA LYS A 106 -9.63 22.18 13.09
C LYS A 106 -9.09 23.58 13.35
N VAL A 107 -8.02 23.68 14.15
CA VAL A 107 -7.36 24.96 14.42
C VAL A 107 -6.77 25.51 13.12
N ALA A 108 -7.06 26.78 12.85
CA ALA A 108 -6.56 27.50 11.68
C ALA A 108 -5.17 28.06 11.95
N GLU A 109 -5.01 28.80 13.05
CA GLU A 109 -3.76 29.47 13.38
C GLU A 109 -3.59 29.60 14.91
N VAL A 110 -2.33 29.70 15.34
CA VAL A 110 -1.93 30.01 16.72
C VAL A 110 -0.92 31.14 16.70
N TRP A 111 -1.21 32.24 17.39
CA TRP A 111 -0.30 33.38 17.51
C TRP A 111 -0.20 33.85 18.95
N LYS A 112 0.80 34.70 19.24
CA LYS A 112 0.99 35.30 20.57
C LYS A 112 0.39 36.71 20.58
N ASN A 113 -0.48 37.01 21.53
CA ASN A 113 -1.05 38.36 21.68
C ASN A 113 -0.11 39.30 22.47
N ASN A 114 -0.49 40.58 22.55
CA ASN A 114 0.27 41.62 23.28
C ASN A 114 0.39 41.35 24.78
N ASN A 115 -0.54 40.58 25.36
CA ASN A 115 -0.52 40.17 26.77
C ASN A 115 0.36 38.94 27.03
N GLY A 116 1.02 38.43 25.98
CA GLY A 116 1.91 37.29 26.04
C GLY A 116 1.21 35.93 26.15
N LYS A 117 -0.10 35.84 25.93
CA LYS A 117 -0.88 34.61 25.83
C LYS A 117 -0.89 34.09 24.39
N LEU A 118 -1.13 32.79 24.23
CA LEU A 118 -1.35 32.16 22.94
C LEU A 118 -2.83 32.22 22.60
N VAL A 119 -3.16 32.77 21.44
CA VAL A 119 -4.52 32.79 20.90
C VAL A 119 -4.65 31.64 19.91
N VAL A 120 -5.68 30.83 20.07
CA VAL A 120 -6.01 29.72 19.18
C VAL A 120 -7.29 30.06 18.44
N GLN A 121 -7.23 30.10 17.10
CA GLN A 121 -8.38 30.35 16.25
C GLN A 121 -8.90 29.05 15.65
N ALA A 122 -10.19 28.78 15.81
CA ALA A 122 -10.86 27.63 15.21
C ALA A 122 -12.34 27.93 14.95
N GLU A 123 -12.92 27.30 13.94
CA GLU A 123 -14.36 27.25 13.76
C GLU A 123 -14.94 26.11 14.60
N ASP A 124 -15.87 26.41 15.52
CA ASP A 124 -16.65 25.38 16.19
C ASP A 124 -17.77 24.92 15.26
N THR A 125 -17.57 23.75 14.65
CA THR A 125 -18.49 23.19 13.65
C THR A 125 -19.84 22.79 14.24
N LEU A 126 -19.99 22.71 15.57
CA LEU A 126 -21.27 22.40 16.21
C LEU A 126 -22.15 23.64 16.39
N THR A 127 -21.55 24.82 16.59
CA THR A 127 -22.27 26.08 16.74
C THR A 127 -22.25 26.93 15.48
N GLY A 128 -21.29 26.71 14.58
CA GLY A 128 -21.03 27.53 13.40
C GLY A 128 -20.30 28.84 13.73
N GLU A 129 -19.76 28.98 14.94
CA GLU A 129 -19.09 30.20 15.39
C GLU A 129 -17.56 30.08 15.26
N THR A 130 -16.93 31.14 14.76
CA THR A 130 -15.48 31.29 14.85
C THR A 130 -15.10 31.69 16.27
N ARG A 131 -14.17 30.94 16.88
CA ARG A 131 -13.68 31.17 18.23
C ARG A 131 -12.23 31.62 18.20
N GLU A 132 -11.90 32.55 19.10
CA GLU A 132 -10.54 32.94 19.45
C GLU A 132 -10.40 32.84 20.96
N ASP A 133 -9.76 31.76 21.42
CA ASP A 133 -9.60 31.48 22.85
C ASP A 133 -8.13 31.67 23.26
N GLU A 134 -7.91 32.33 24.41
CA GLU A 134 -6.56 32.55 24.96
C GLU A 134 -6.11 31.41 25.88
N PHE A 135 -4.82 31.07 25.81
CA PHE A 135 -4.16 29.99 26.55
C PHE A 135 -2.75 30.37 27.02
N ASP A 136 -2.27 29.71 28.06
CA ASP A 136 -0.89 29.82 28.55
C ASP A 136 0.08 28.96 27.73
N VAL A 137 -0.36 27.76 27.38
CA VAL A 137 0.40 26.74 26.64
C VAL A 137 -0.51 26.08 25.61
N VAL A 138 0.05 25.79 24.44
CA VAL A 138 -0.61 25.00 23.39
C VAL A 138 0.19 23.72 23.17
N ALA A 139 -0.45 22.57 23.33
CA ALA A 139 0.17 21.26 23.15
C ALA A 139 -0.32 20.61 21.85
N LEU A 140 0.62 20.29 20.96
CA LEU A 140 0.37 19.75 19.63
C LEU A 140 0.45 18.22 19.65
N ALA A 141 -0.64 17.56 19.27
CA ALA A 141 -0.67 16.11 19.07
C ALA A 141 -0.13 15.77 17.67
N THR A 142 1.20 15.70 17.58
CA THR A 142 1.97 15.49 16.34
C THR A 142 1.83 14.06 15.78
N PRO A 143 2.09 13.85 14.47
CA PRO A 143 2.01 12.54 13.87
C PRO A 143 3.07 11.57 14.43
N MET A 144 2.70 10.29 14.47
CA MET A 144 3.65 9.21 14.66
C MET A 144 4.20 8.81 13.29
N VAL A 145 5.52 8.94 13.13
CA VAL A 145 6.23 8.67 11.88
C VAL A 145 7.21 7.52 12.06
N PRO A 146 7.69 6.89 10.97
CA PRO A 146 8.76 5.91 11.03
C PRO A 146 9.99 6.46 11.78
N PRO A 147 10.64 5.65 12.65
CA PRO A 147 11.80 6.11 13.40
C PRO A 147 13.02 6.30 12.49
N ASP A 148 13.91 7.18 12.92
CA ASP A 148 15.21 7.37 12.27
C ASP A 148 15.96 6.04 12.17
N GLY A 149 16.53 5.76 10.99
CA GLY A 149 17.25 4.52 10.73
C GLY A 149 16.39 3.33 10.30
N LEU A 150 15.05 3.38 10.38
CA LEU A 150 14.20 2.26 9.91
C LEU A 150 14.47 1.92 8.45
N LYS A 151 14.61 2.95 7.60
CA LYS A 151 14.89 2.76 6.17
C LYS A 151 16.21 2.03 5.93
N GLU A 152 17.27 2.43 6.61
CA GLU A 152 18.58 1.78 6.51
C GLU A 152 18.53 0.33 7.01
N LEU A 153 17.81 0.08 8.11
CA LEU A 153 17.61 -1.27 8.62
C LEU A 153 16.80 -2.14 7.65
N ALA A 154 15.73 -1.59 7.07
CA ALA A 154 14.89 -2.29 6.09
C ALA A 154 15.69 -2.65 4.83
N GLU A 155 16.55 -1.74 4.34
CA GLU A 155 17.47 -2.02 3.22
C GLU A 155 18.45 -3.15 3.55
N LYS A 156 19.09 -3.12 4.74
CA LYS A 156 20.02 -4.18 5.19
C LYS A 156 19.32 -5.53 5.36
N MET A 157 18.12 -5.53 5.91
CA MET A 157 17.31 -6.73 6.15
C MET A 157 16.53 -7.17 4.90
N LYS A 158 16.55 -6.38 3.83
CA LYS A 158 15.79 -6.57 2.58
C LYS A 158 14.27 -6.68 2.80
N VAL A 159 13.75 -5.91 3.75
CA VAL A 159 12.32 -5.83 4.08
C VAL A 159 11.69 -4.67 3.33
N ALA A 160 10.49 -4.88 2.78
CA ALA A 160 9.76 -3.84 2.07
C ALA A 160 9.14 -2.81 3.04
N LEU A 161 9.14 -1.55 2.62
CA LEU A 161 8.42 -0.47 3.29
C LEU A 161 7.22 -0.04 2.45
N GLY A 162 6.15 0.35 3.11
CA GLY A 162 4.93 0.90 2.51
C GLY A 162 5.11 2.37 2.13
N GLU A 163 4.10 2.93 1.47
CA GLU A 163 4.07 4.37 1.13
C GLU A 163 4.08 5.28 2.37
N ASP A 164 3.59 4.77 3.50
CA ASP A 164 3.61 5.43 4.80
C ASP A 164 4.98 5.38 5.50
N GLY A 165 5.93 4.64 4.93
CA GLY A 165 7.31 4.47 5.39
C GLY A 165 7.48 3.45 6.51
N PHE A 166 6.43 2.73 6.90
CA PHE A 166 6.50 1.61 7.85
C PHE A 166 6.79 0.29 7.13
N ILE A 167 7.12 -0.77 7.87
CA ILE A 167 7.32 -2.12 7.29
C ILE A 167 5.99 -2.64 6.76
N THR A 168 5.98 -3.09 5.51
CA THR A 168 4.82 -3.73 4.88
C THR A 168 4.67 -5.16 5.37
N GLU A 169 3.52 -5.47 5.97
CA GLU A 169 3.14 -6.84 6.26
C GLU A 169 2.79 -7.62 5.00
N LYS A 170 2.97 -8.95 5.04
CA LYS A 170 2.67 -9.84 3.94
C LYS A 170 1.19 -9.84 3.56
N HIS A 171 0.31 -9.77 4.55
CA HIS A 171 -1.12 -9.61 4.32
C HIS A 171 -1.82 -9.00 5.56
N PRO A 172 -2.60 -7.91 5.42
CA PRO A 172 -3.16 -7.16 6.56
C PRO A 172 -4.02 -7.97 7.55
N LYS A 173 -4.66 -9.05 7.08
CA LYS A 173 -5.53 -9.94 7.89
C LYS A 173 -4.94 -11.32 8.21
N LEU A 174 -4.39 -12.00 7.21
CA LEU A 174 -3.97 -13.41 7.31
C LEU A 174 -2.56 -13.55 7.88
N ASP A 175 -1.66 -12.63 7.55
CA ASP A 175 -0.26 -12.66 7.93
C ASP A 175 0.19 -11.24 8.38
N PRO A 176 -0.40 -10.65 9.43
CA PRO A 176 -0.24 -9.23 9.77
C PRO A 176 1.11 -8.89 10.43
N VAL A 177 1.87 -9.90 10.85
CA VAL A 177 3.18 -9.74 11.51
C VAL A 177 4.33 -10.36 10.70
N ASP A 178 3.99 -11.04 9.60
CA ASP A 178 4.98 -11.60 8.68
C ASP A 178 5.39 -10.52 7.68
N SER A 179 6.67 -10.43 7.35
CA SER A 179 7.10 -9.64 6.21
C SER A 179 6.99 -10.45 4.91
N LEU A 180 7.22 -9.80 3.77
CA LEU A 180 7.33 -10.48 2.47
C LEU A 180 8.53 -11.45 2.40
N VAL A 181 9.51 -11.30 3.29
CA VAL A 181 10.67 -12.19 3.38
C VAL A 181 10.36 -13.30 4.38
N THR A 182 10.36 -14.54 3.90
CA THR A 182 10.12 -15.72 4.74
C THR A 182 11.14 -15.79 5.88
N GLY A 183 10.65 -15.92 7.11
CA GLY A 183 11.48 -15.97 8.32
C GLY A 183 11.81 -14.61 8.94
N ILE A 184 11.40 -13.50 8.33
CA ILE A 184 11.47 -12.16 8.92
C ILE A 184 10.07 -11.70 9.32
N PHE A 185 9.93 -11.31 10.59
CA PHE A 185 8.69 -10.85 11.21
C PHE A 185 8.87 -9.43 11.73
N ALA A 186 7.78 -8.67 11.78
CA ALA A 186 7.75 -7.31 12.32
C ALA A 186 6.59 -7.17 13.32
N CYS A 187 6.72 -6.26 14.27
CA CYS A 187 5.70 -6.03 15.29
C CYS A 187 5.68 -4.58 15.78
N GLY A 188 4.52 -4.17 16.31
CA GLY A 188 4.37 -2.89 16.99
C GLY A 188 4.46 -1.70 16.05
N CYS A 189 5.07 -0.62 16.53
CA CYS A 189 5.13 0.64 15.82
C CYS A 189 6.05 0.64 14.59
N ALA A 190 6.76 -0.46 14.33
CA ALA A 190 7.48 -0.65 13.06
C ALA A 190 6.53 -0.96 11.89
N LEU A 191 5.33 -1.48 12.17
CA LEU A 191 4.31 -1.81 11.16
C LEU A 191 3.35 -0.64 10.89
N SER A 192 2.99 0.12 11.92
CA SER A 192 2.09 1.27 11.81
C SER A 192 1.91 1.96 13.17
N PRO A 193 1.33 3.18 13.21
CA PRO A 193 0.94 3.81 14.48
C PRO A 193 -0.04 2.93 15.26
N LYS A 194 0.36 2.52 16.47
CA LYS A 194 -0.39 1.60 17.34
C LYS A 194 -0.22 1.96 18.81
N ASP A 195 -1.18 1.56 19.63
CA ASP A 195 -1.05 1.69 21.08
C ASP A 195 -0.26 0.52 21.68
N VAL A 196 -0.04 0.58 22.99
CA VAL A 196 0.73 -0.43 23.72
C VAL A 196 0.04 -1.80 23.67
N ARG A 197 -1.29 -1.89 23.74
CA ARG A 197 -2.01 -3.17 23.76
C ARG A 197 -1.91 -3.86 22.40
N ASP A 198 -2.12 -3.12 21.33
CA ASP A 198 -1.95 -3.62 19.97
C ASP A 198 -0.49 -4.03 19.72
N THR A 199 0.48 -3.24 20.20
CA THR A 199 1.90 -3.54 20.08
C THR A 199 2.29 -4.83 20.79
N VAL A 200 1.76 -5.06 22.00
CA VAL A 200 1.98 -6.32 22.74
C VAL A 200 1.35 -7.49 21.98
N SER A 201 0.18 -7.31 21.40
CA SER A 201 -0.50 -8.34 20.60
C SER A 201 0.30 -8.71 19.35
N ASP A 202 0.80 -7.72 18.61
CA ASP A 202 1.70 -7.92 17.47
C ASP A 202 2.98 -8.65 17.90
N ALA A 203 3.58 -8.27 19.02
CA ALA A 203 4.81 -8.89 19.52
C ALA A 203 4.62 -10.36 19.90
N LEU A 204 3.51 -10.70 20.57
CA LEU A 204 3.13 -12.09 20.85
C LEU A 204 2.90 -12.88 19.56
N GLY A 205 2.23 -12.26 18.57
CA GLY A 205 2.03 -12.84 17.24
C GLY A 205 3.36 -13.13 16.53
N ALA A 206 4.25 -12.14 16.45
CA ALA A 206 5.55 -12.28 15.82
C ALA A 206 6.41 -13.35 16.50
N ALA A 207 6.41 -13.39 17.84
CA ALA A 207 7.11 -14.43 18.61
C ALA A 207 6.55 -15.84 18.32
N ALA A 208 5.23 -15.98 18.23
CA ALA A 208 4.59 -17.26 17.88
C ALA A 208 4.95 -17.70 16.45
N ARG A 209 4.93 -16.78 15.48
CA ARG A 209 5.31 -17.05 14.09
C ARG A 209 6.78 -17.43 13.97
N ALA A 210 7.66 -16.72 14.66
CA ALA A 210 9.08 -17.06 14.74
C ALA A 210 9.30 -18.44 15.37
N ALA A 211 8.61 -18.76 16.47
CA ALA A 211 8.70 -20.06 17.11
C ALA A 211 8.22 -21.21 16.20
N LEU A 212 7.11 -21.02 15.47
CA LEU A 212 6.61 -22.00 14.49
C LEU A 212 7.58 -22.19 13.34
N PHE A 213 8.17 -21.10 12.84
CA PHE A 213 9.20 -21.14 11.81
C PHE A 213 10.43 -21.93 12.28
N LEU A 214 10.92 -21.67 13.49
CA LEU A 214 12.09 -22.36 14.06
C LEU A 214 11.83 -23.83 14.41
N LYS A 215 10.59 -24.19 14.78
CA LYS A 215 10.21 -25.58 15.09
C LYS A 215 10.15 -26.46 13.85
N SER A 216 9.94 -25.87 12.68
CA SER A 216 9.74 -26.62 11.45
C SER A 216 11.06 -27.21 10.95
N GLU A 217 11.13 -28.53 10.75
CA GLU A 217 12.32 -29.19 10.17
C GLU A 217 12.57 -28.78 8.71
N TYR A 218 11.51 -28.37 8.02
CA TYR A 218 11.55 -27.97 6.61
C TYR A 218 10.81 -26.65 6.43
N VAL A 219 11.38 -25.76 5.61
CA VAL A 219 10.70 -24.56 5.15
C VAL A 219 10.00 -24.87 3.83
N THR A 220 8.66 -24.94 3.86
CA THR A 220 7.87 -25.04 2.63
C THR A 220 7.77 -23.68 1.97
N THR A 221 8.00 -23.63 0.67
CA THR A 221 7.86 -22.40 -0.09
C THR A 221 7.05 -22.64 -1.36
N SER A 222 6.38 -21.60 -1.85
CA SER A 222 5.56 -21.74 -3.07
C SER A 222 6.42 -22.27 -4.22
N PRO A 223 5.95 -23.27 -4.99
CA PRO A 223 6.66 -23.71 -6.19
C PRO A 223 6.48 -22.73 -7.36
N GLU A 224 5.54 -21.78 -7.28
CA GLU A 224 5.23 -20.75 -8.29
C GLU A 224 6.32 -19.67 -8.31
N LYS A 225 7.47 -19.99 -8.91
CA LYS A 225 8.68 -19.17 -8.91
C LYS A 225 9.34 -19.13 -10.27
N ALA A 226 10.10 -18.06 -10.51
CA ALA A 226 10.94 -17.96 -11.68
C ALA A 226 12.11 -18.97 -11.62
N PHE A 227 12.48 -19.53 -12.76
CA PHE A 227 13.64 -20.42 -12.90
C PHE A 227 14.38 -20.13 -14.21
N VAL A 228 15.67 -20.46 -14.26
CA VAL A 228 16.53 -20.22 -15.43
C VAL A 228 16.69 -21.50 -16.24
N ILE A 229 16.55 -21.39 -17.56
CA ILE A 229 16.85 -22.40 -18.56
C ILE A 229 18.33 -22.20 -18.96
N ALA A 230 19.22 -23.04 -18.43
CA ALA A 230 20.66 -22.82 -18.48
C ALA A 230 21.22 -22.79 -19.92
N GLU A 231 20.59 -23.53 -20.82
CA GLU A 231 20.96 -23.67 -22.22
C GLU A 231 20.76 -22.35 -22.99
N LEU A 232 19.76 -21.56 -22.60
CA LEU A 232 19.44 -20.27 -23.24
C LEU A 232 20.19 -19.10 -22.59
N CYS A 233 20.56 -19.22 -21.31
CA CYS A 233 21.18 -18.11 -20.58
C CYS A 233 22.61 -17.83 -21.09
N ASN A 234 22.91 -16.60 -21.49
CA ASN A 234 24.26 -16.19 -21.90
C ASN A 234 25.04 -15.44 -20.81
N GLY A 235 24.47 -15.30 -19.61
CA GLY A 235 25.11 -14.64 -18.48
C GLY A 235 25.15 -13.11 -18.51
N CYS A 236 24.30 -12.44 -19.30
CA CYS A 236 24.29 -10.96 -19.40
C CYS A 236 23.94 -10.20 -18.10
N GLY A 237 23.30 -10.84 -17.12
CA GLY A 237 23.05 -10.25 -15.79
C GLY A 237 21.90 -9.24 -15.68
N GLU A 238 21.15 -8.94 -16.75
CA GLU A 238 20.04 -7.97 -16.70
C GLU A 238 18.95 -8.33 -15.67
N CYS A 239 18.70 -9.62 -15.46
CA CYS A 239 17.74 -10.10 -14.48
C CYS A 239 18.13 -9.78 -13.02
N ILE A 240 19.41 -9.60 -12.71
CA ILE A 240 19.87 -9.28 -11.35
C ILE A 240 19.43 -7.87 -10.97
N LYS A 241 19.57 -6.91 -11.89
CA LYS A 241 19.25 -5.49 -11.66
C LYS A 241 17.79 -5.24 -11.32
N ILE A 242 16.87 -6.08 -11.82
CA ILE A 242 15.43 -5.93 -11.62
C ILE A 242 14.89 -6.70 -10.41
N CYS A 243 15.68 -7.60 -9.80
CA CYS A 243 15.19 -8.44 -8.73
C CYS A 243 15.09 -7.66 -7.40
N PRO A 244 13.89 -7.40 -6.86
CA PRO A 244 13.74 -6.55 -5.66
C PRO A 244 14.32 -7.17 -4.40
N VAL A 245 14.44 -8.50 -4.38
CA VAL A 245 14.88 -9.29 -3.22
C VAL A 245 16.28 -9.89 -3.40
N ASN A 246 16.96 -9.54 -4.50
CA ASN A 246 18.30 -10.04 -4.85
C ASN A 246 18.40 -11.57 -4.85
N ALA A 247 17.34 -12.26 -5.27
CA ALA A 247 17.30 -13.73 -5.34
C ALA A 247 18.12 -14.31 -6.51
N ILE A 248 18.70 -13.47 -7.37
CA ILE A 248 19.40 -13.91 -8.59
C ILE A 248 20.89 -13.64 -8.45
N THR A 249 21.69 -14.68 -8.66
CA THR A 249 23.17 -14.62 -8.62
C THR A 249 23.77 -15.20 -9.90
N MET A 250 25.03 -14.89 -10.19
CA MET A 250 25.79 -15.52 -11.27
C MET A 250 26.59 -16.70 -10.73
N GLN A 251 26.42 -17.88 -11.33
CA GLN A 251 27.20 -19.09 -11.05
C GLN A 251 27.59 -19.74 -12.38
N ASP A 252 28.86 -20.06 -12.57
CA ASP A 252 29.41 -20.71 -13.78
C ASP A 252 29.03 -19.98 -15.09
N GLY A 253 29.02 -18.64 -15.06
CA GLY A 253 28.67 -17.81 -16.21
C GLY A 253 27.17 -17.80 -16.55
N LYS A 254 26.30 -18.36 -15.68
CA LYS A 254 24.84 -18.41 -15.86
C LYS A 254 24.13 -17.77 -14.68
N ALA A 255 22.94 -17.23 -14.93
CA ALA A 255 22.08 -16.75 -13.85
C ALA A 255 21.48 -17.94 -13.09
N LYS A 256 21.41 -17.84 -11.76
CA LYS A 256 20.75 -18.82 -10.89
C LYS A 256 19.83 -18.09 -9.93
N ILE A 257 18.59 -18.56 -9.85
CA ILE A 257 17.57 -18.01 -8.95
C ILE A 257 17.52 -18.89 -7.71
N ASP A 258 17.77 -18.30 -6.55
CA ASP A 258 17.52 -18.96 -5.26
C ASP A 258 16.00 -19.04 -5.06
N PRO A 259 15.43 -20.26 -5.07
CA PRO A 259 14.00 -20.40 -4.88
C PRO A 259 13.59 -19.89 -3.50
N PHE A 260 14.39 -19.98 -2.44
CA PHE A 260 13.97 -19.55 -1.10
C PHE A 260 13.89 -18.03 -0.94
N GLN A 261 14.74 -17.28 -1.65
CA GLN A 261 14.67 -15.82 -1.68
C GLN A 261 13.66 -15.28 -2.71
N CYS A 262 13.39 -16.03 -3.78
CA CYS A 262 12.46 -15.58 -4.82
C CYS A 262 11.02 -15.50 -4.28
N THR A 263 10.44 -14.30 -4.33
CA THR A 263 9.04 -14.04 -3.94
C THR A 263 8.02 -14.40 -5.02
N GLY A 264 8.46 -14.81 -6.21
CA GLY A 264 7.56 -15.12 -7.33
C GLY A 264 7.00 -13.90 -8.06
N CYS A 265 7.60 -12.70 -7.93
CA CYS A 265 7.10 -11.48 -8.58
C CYS A 265 7.24 -11.48 -10.12
N GLY A 266 8.02 -12.39 -10.71
CA GLY A 266 8.05 -12.56 -12.18
C GLY A 266 8.74 -11.46 -13.00
N ALA A 267 9.17 -10.34 -12.38
CA ALA A 267 9.71 -9.17 -13.08
C ALA A 267 10.97 -9.45 -13.93
N CYS A 268 11.73 -10.49 -13.59
CA CYS A 268 12.93 -10.91 -14.33
C CYS A 268 12.65 -11.61 -15.67
N ILE A 269 11.43 -12.10 -15.90
CA ILE A 269 11.08 -12.84 -17.12
C ILE A 269 11.11 -11.94 -18.36
N PRO A 270 10.34 -10.84 -18.42
CA PRO A 270 10.27 -10.03 -19.63
C PRO A 270 11.53 -9.20 -19.92
N ILE A 271 12.45 -9.06 -18.94
CA ILE A 271 13.72 -8.36 -19.17
C ILE A 271 14.80 -9.27 -19.73
N CYS A 272 14.64 -10.60 -19.68
CA CYS A 272 15.66 -11.53 -20.16
C CYS A 272 15.72 -11.49 -21.70
N PRO A 273 16.82 -10.99 -22.30
CA PRO A 273 16.91 -10.86 -23.76
C PRO A 273 17.02 -12.21 -24.47
N GLN A 274 17.45 -13.25 -23.75
CA GLN A 274 17.56 -14.61 -24.26
C GLN A 274 16.29 -15.44 -24.00
N GLU A 275 15.29 -14.86 -23.34
CA GLU A 275 14.10 -15.58 -22.86
C GLU A 275 14.44 -16.83 -22.04
N ALA A 276 15.57 -16.78 -21.33
CA ALA A 276 16.11 -17.88 -20.56
C ALA A 276 15.50 -18.01 -19.16
N ILE A 277 14.48 -17.21 -18.83
CA ILE A 277 13.82 -17.23 -17.52
C ILE A 277 12.33 -17.49 -17.75
N ASP A 278 11.80 -18.48 -17.04
CA ASP A 278 10.39 -18.84 -17.13
C ASP A 278 9.78 -19.03 -15.74
N PHE A 279 8.46 -19.19 -15.66
CA PHE A 279 7.72 -19.29 -14.41
C PHE A 279 7.20 -20.71 -14.18
N LYS A 280 7.59 -21.34 -13.06
CA LYS A 280 7.09 -22.68 -12.70
C LYS A 280 5.56 -22.66 -12.57
N ASN A 281 4.89 -23.63 -13.19
CA ASN A 281 3.44 -23.75 -13.28
C ASN A 281 2.71 -22.62 -14.03
N SER A 282 3.43 -21.71 -14.70
CA SER A 282 2.86 -20.75 -15.65
C SER A 282 3.87 -20.40 -16.73
N THR A 283 4.44 -21.45 -17.32
CA THR A 283 5.49 -21.34 -18.34
C THR A 283 5.01 -20.53 -19.54
N SER A 284 5.93 -19.96 -20.29
CA SER A 284 5.63 -19.26 -21.54
C SER A 284 4.86 -20.16 -22.52
N ARG A 285 5.12 -21.48 -22.50
CA ARG A 285 4.36 -22.47 -23.26
C ARG A 285 2.92 -22.62 -22.77
N GLN A 286 2.70 -22.69 -21.46
CA GLN A 286 1.35 -22.76 -20.87
C GLN A 286 0.55 -21.49 -21.17
N ILE A 287 1.15 -20.30 -20.98
CA ILE A 287 0.51 -19.03 -21.31
C ILE A 287 0.13 -18.98 -22.81
N LYS A 288 1.04 -19.38 -23.70
CA LYS A 288 0.77 -19.46 -25.14
C LYS A 288 -0.39 -20.42 -25.45
N ALA A 289 -0.45 -21.58 -24.79
CA ALA A 289 -1.53 -22.54 -24.96
C ALA A 289 -2.89 -21.97 -24.49
N THR A 290 -2.92 -21.29 -23.33
CA THR A 290 -4.12 -20.62 -22.83
C THR A 290 -4.60 -19.52 -23.77
N ILE A 291 -3.70 -18.67 -24.27
CA ILE A 291 -4.03 -17.62 -25.26
C ILE A 291 -4.64 -18.24 -26.52
N ARG A 292 -4.01 -19.29 -27.06
CA ARG A 292 -4.53 -20.00 -28.24
C ARG A 292 -5.92 -20.59 -27.98
N GLY A 293 -6.12 -21.27 -26.85
CA GLY A 293 -7.39 -21.91 -26.52
C GLY A 293 -8.54 -20.91 -26.36
N VAL A 294 -8.29 -19.81 -25.66
CA VAL A 294 -9.30 -18.76 -25.39
C VAL A 294 -9.72 -17.99 -26.65
N LEU A 295 -8.88 -17.98 -27.69
CA LEU A 295 -9.13 -17.27 -28.95
C LEU A 295 -9.51 -18.19 -30.11
N ALA A 296 -9.51 -19.52 -29.93
CA ALA A 296 -9.62 -20.49 -31.02
C ALA A 296 -10.97 -20.44 -31.77
N ASP A 297 -12.05 -20.10 -31.07
CA ASP A 297 -13.43 -20.09 -31.58
C ASP A 297 -13.89 -18.70 -32.09
N LYS A 298 -12.99 -17.71 -32.11
CA LYS A 298 -13.33 -16.34 -32.51
C LYS A 298 -13.68 -16.27 -34.00
N THR A 299 -14.82 -15.66 -34.34
CA THR A 299 -15.18 -15.39 -35.75
C THR A 299 -14.48 -14.12 -36.29
N PRO A 300 -14.37 -13.94 -37.62
CA PRO A 300 -13.69 -12.78 -38.20
C PRO A 300 -14.29 -11.43 -37.78
N GLU A 301 -15.62 -11.34 -37.70
CA GLU A 301 -16.38 -10.11 -37.39
C GLU A 301 -16.50 -9.84 -35.89
N GLU A 302 -16.28 -10.87 -35.04
CA GLU A 302 -16.36 -10.72 -33.59
C GLU A 302 -15.23 -9.82 -33.06
N ILE A 303 -15.54 -8.99 -32.07
CA ILE A 303 -14.53 -8.34 -31.23
C ILE A 303 -14.24 -9.25 -30.04
N ARG A 304 -12.97 -9.58 -29.83
CA ARG A 304 -12.55 -10.36 -28.66
C ARG A 304 -11.42 -9.69 -27.90
N ILE A 305 -11.57 -9.59 -26.58
CA ILE A 305 -10.61 -8.97 -25.68
C ILE A 305 -10.07 -10.03 -24.74
N ILE A 306 -8.75 -10.11 -24.60
CA ILE A 306 -8.13 -10.84 -23.48
C ILE A 306 -7.89 -9.87 -22.34
N ALA A 307 -8.39 -10.22 -21.16
CA ALA A 307 -8.02 -9.57 -19.91
C ALA A 307 -7.04 -10.49 -19.17
N PHE A 308 -5.75 -10.14 -19.16
CA PHE A 308 -4.79 -10.76 -18.25
C PHE A 308 -4.98 -10.17 -16.86
N VAL A 309 -5.19 -11.02 -15.87
CA VAL A 309 -5.49 -10.61 -14.51
C VAL A 309 -4.56 -11.36 -13.55
N ASP A 310 -3.96 -10.66 -12.58
CA ASP A 310 -3.18 -11.33 -11.54
C ASP A 310 -4.06 -12.33 -10.76
N LYS A 311 -3.49 -13.49 -10.43
CA LYS A 311 -4.23 -14.64 -9.89
C LYS A 311 -4.75 -14.39 -8.46
N ASN A 312 -4.07 -13.56 -7.68
CA ASN A 312 -4.33 -13.48 -6.23
C ASN A 312 -5.36 -12.40 -5.89
N VAL A 313 -5.21 -11.19 -6.41
CA VAL A 313 -6.07 -10.06 -6.06
C VAL A 313 -7.04 -9.77 -7.20
N GLY A 314 -6.53 -9.60 -8.42
CA GLY A 314 -7.35 -9.25 -9.56
C GLY A 314 -8.38 -10.33 -9.89
N TYR A 315 -7.96 -11.61 -9.97
CA TYR A 315 -8.86 -12.72 -10.31
C TYR A 315 -9.88 -12.94 -9.20
N THR A 316 -9.49 -12.80 -7.92
CA THR A 316 -10.43 -12.80 -6.78
C THR A 316 -11.47 -11.69 -6.92
N GLY A 317 -11.08 -10.49 -7.37
CA GLY A 317 -12.01 -9.41 -7.67
C GLY A 317 -12.99 -9.74 -8.79
N VAL A 318 -12.52 -10.44 -9.83
CA VAL A 318 -13.37 -10.92 -10.93
C VAL A 318 -14.32 -12.03 -10.45
N ASP A 319 -13.89 -12.93 -9.56
CA ASP A 319 -14.75 -13.92 -8.93
C ASP A 319 -15.85 -13.24 -8.08
N PHE A 320 -15.52 -12.16 -7.37
CA PHE A 320 -16.52 -11.35 -6.66
C PHE A 320 -17.53 -10.69 -7.60
N LEU A 321 -17.14 -10.28 -8.82
CA LEU A 321 -18.12 -9.83 -9.82
C LEU A 321 -19.12 -10.93 -10.17
N GLY A 322 -18.64 -12.17 -10.30
CA GLY A 322 -19.49 -13.35 -10.53
C GLY A 322 -20.46 -13.60 -9.38
N LEU A 323 -19.98 -13.54 -8.13
CA LEU A 323 -20.81 -13.69 -6.93
C LEU A 323 -21.85 -12.58 -6.79
N ASP A 324 -21.49 -11.34 -7.14
CA ASP A 324 -22.40 -10.18 -7.19
C ASP A 324 -23.37 -10.22 -8.38
N ARG A 325 -23.23 -11.19 -9.29
CA ARG A 325 -23.97 -11.26 -10.56
C ARG A 325 -23.84 -9.98 -11.39
N ALA A 326 -22.67 -9.35 -11.33
CA ALA A 326 -22.38 -8.15 -12.10
C ALA A 326 -22.25 -8.50 -13.58
N ASN A 327 -22.98 -7.79 -14.44
CA ASN A 327 -22.88 -7.95 -15.89
C ASN A 327 -21.65 -7.22 -16.43
N TYR A 328 -20.93 -7.87 -17.35
CA TYR A 328 -19.89 -7.26 -18.18
C TYR A 328 -19.93 -7.89 -19.59
N PRO A 329 -19.34 -7.23 -20.60
CA PRO A 329 -19.45 -7.70 -21.98
C PRO A 329 -18.89 -9.11 -22.20
N GLU A 330 -19.63 -9.91 -22.96
CA GLU A 330 -19.27 -11.26 -23.38
C GLU A 330 -18.04 -11.32 -24.28
N ASN A 331 -17.61 -10.18 -24.82
CA ASN A 331 -16.39 -10.05 -25.63
C ASN A 331 -15.10 -10.24 -24.81
N VAL A 332 -15.17 -10.14 -23.47
CA VAL A 332 -14.00 -10.24 -22.60
C VAL A 332 -13.75 -11.67 -22.17
N ARG A 333 -12.51 -12.14 -22.33
CA ARG A 333 -12.02 -13.42 -21.86
C ARG A 333 -10.95 -13.20 -20.79
N ILE A 334 -11.24 -13.63 -19.57
CA ILE A 334 -10.31 -13.50 -18.45
C ILE A 334 -9.26 -14.62 -18.52
N VAL A 335 -8.00 -14.25 -18.42
CA VAL A 335 -6.86 -15.16 -18.34
C VAL A 335 -6.08 -14.84 -17.07
N ALA A 336 -6.18 -15.72 -16.08
CA ALA A 336 -5.41 -15.60 -14.85
C ALA A 336 -3.93 -15.86 -15.12
N VAL A 337 -3.07 -14.96 -14.64
CA VAL A 337 -1.61 -15.12 -14.62
C VAL A 337 -1.11 -14.99 -13.19
N PRO A 338 -0.06 -15.73 -12.77
CA PRO A 338 0.40 -15.71 -11.37
C PRO A 338 0.76 -14.30 -10.91
N THR A 339 1.35 -13.51 -11.79
CA THR A 339 1.56 -12.08 -11.61
C THR A 339 1.59 -11.41 -12.97
N THR A 340 1.11 -10.18 -13.00
CA THR A 340 1.05 -9.35 -14.19
C THR A 340 2.45 -8.94 -14.69
N ALA A 341 3.44 -8.96 -13.79
CA ALA A 341 4.84 -8.67 -14.10
C ALA A 341 5.55 -9.70 -15.00
N ILE A 342 4.98 -10.91 -15.21
CA ILE A 342 5.54 -11.85 -16.20
C ILE A 342 5.24 -11.44 -17.65
N LEU A 343 4.26 -10.55 -17.86
CA LEU A 343 3.80 -10.20 -19.20
C LEU A 343 4.80 -9.26 -19.88
N GLY A 344 5.48 -9.79 -20.90
CA GLY A 344 6.35 -9.04 -21.79
C GLY A 344 5.70 -8.78 -23.15
N LYS A 345 6.44 -8.07 -24.02
CA LYS A 345 6.03 -7.76 -25.38
C LYS A 345 5.59 -9.01 -26.16
N LYS A 346 6.29 -10.13 -25.97
CA LYS A 346 6.00 -11.39 -26.66
C LYS A 346 4.60 -11.91 -26.33
N GLN A 347 4.20 -11.94 -25.06
CA GLN A 347 2.87 -12.43 -24.63
C GLN A 347 1.75 -11.54 -25.17
N ILE A 348 1.94 -10.22 -25.15
CA ILE A 348 0.97 -9.27 -25.68
C ILE A 348 0.82 -9.41 -27.21
N LEU A 349 1.94 -9.47 -27.94
CA LEU A 349 1.93 -9.71 -29.39
C LEU A 349 1.34 -11.08 -29.73
N MET A 350 1.61 -12.13 -28.94
CA MET A 350 0.99 -13.45 -29.10
C MET A 350 -0.53 -13.37 -29.00
N ALA A 351 -1.07 -12.61 -28.05
CA ALA A 351 -2.52 -12.41 -27.93
C ALA A 351 -3.12 -11.80 -29.20
N PHE A 352 -2.51 -10.75 -29.74
CA PHE A 352 -2.95 -10.14 -31.01
C PHE A 352 -2.78 -11.09 -32.21
N ALA A 353 -1.68 -11.83 -32.29
CA ALA A 353 -1.45 -12.80 -33.35
C ALA A 353 -2.51 -13.91 -33.37
N TYR A 354 -2.97 -14.38 -32.21
CA TYR A 354 -3.94 -15.47 -32.11
C TYR A 354 -5.41 -15.05 -32.14
N GLY A 355 -5.73 -13.75 -32.19
CA GLY A 355 -7.10 -13.30 -32.41
C GLY A 355 -7.60 -12.16 -31.51
N ALA A 356 -6.85 -11.72 -30.50
CA ALA A 356 -7.30 -10.61 -29.66
C ALA A 356 -7.38 -9.30 -30.46
N ASP A 357 -8.43 -8.52 -30.25
CA ASP A 357 -8.63 -7.17 -30.80
C ASP A 357 -8.28 -6.08 -29.80
N GLY A 358 -8.29 -6.44 -28.52
CA GLY A 358 -7.77 -5.64 -27.43
C GLY A 358 -7.16 -6.54 -26.35
N VAL A 359 -6.17 -5.99 -25.65
CA VAL A 359 -5.55 -6.63 -24.49
C VAL A 359 -5.69 -5.69 -23.30
N LEU A 360 -6.32 -6.20 -22.25
CA LEU A 360 -6.43 -5.55 -20.96
C LEU A 360 -5.52 -6.26 -19.97
N VAL A 361 -4.83 -5.50 -19.16
CA VAL A 361 -3.92 -5.99 -18.13
C VAL A 361 -4.38 -5.39 -16.80
N ILE A 362 -4.85 -6.23 -15.88
CA ILE A 362 -5.34 -5.84 -14.56
C ILE A 362 -4.39 -6.36 -13.50
N GLU A 363 -3.92 -5.44 -12.66
CA GLU A 363 -3.12 -5.74 -11.47
C GLU A 363 -3.89 -5.28 -10.24
N GLY A 364 -3.92 -6.13 -9.22
CA GLY A 364 -4.50 -5.82 -7.92
C GLY A 364 -3.48 -5.58 -6.81
N SER A 365 -2.19 -5.87 -7.04
CA SER A 365 -1.09 -5.61 -6.12
C SER A 365 -0.33 -4.33 -6.47
N GLU A 366 -0.34 -3.36 -5.54
CA GLU A 366 0.35 -2.07 -5.67
C GLU A 366 1.86 -2.21 -5.90
N GLU A 367 2.50 -3.14 -5.21
CA GLU A 367 3.95 -3.36 -5.32
C GLU A 367 4.39 -3.76 -6.72
N VAL A 368 3.56 -4.55 -7.41
CA VAL A 368 3.81 -4.99 -8.77
C VAL A 368 3.43 -3.90 -9.77
N ASP A 369 2.32 -3.20 -9.52
CA ASP A 369 1.82 -2.09 -10.33
C ASP A 369 2.90 -1.03 -10.55
N GLU A 370 3.38 -0.45 -9.45
CA GLU A 370 4.21 0.74 -9.51
C GLU A 370 5.63 0.43 -9.96
N LYS A 371 6.18 -0.71 -9.50
CA LYS A 371 7.59 -1.02 -9.71
C LYS A 371 7.87 -1.70 -11.05
N PHE A 372 6.94 -2.51 -11.58
CA PHE A 372 7.28 -3.43 -12.67
C PHE A 372 6.35 -3.35 -13.88
N THR A 373 5.04 -3.18 -13.70
CA THR A 373 4.09 -3.38 -14.80
C THR A 373 3.62 -2.07 -15.44
N LYS A 374 3.22 -1.05 -14.66
CA LYS A 374 2.56 0.15 -15.19
C LYS A 374 3.37 0.88 -16.24
N ARG A 375 4.61 1.26 -15.91
CA ARG A 375 5.51 1.99 -16.83
C ARG A 375 5.80 1.16 -18.08
N ARG A 376 6.10 -0.13 -17.87
CA ARG A 376 6.42 -1.06 -18.96
C ARG A 376 5.26 -1.23 -19.92
N MET A 377 4.02 -1.33 -19.44
CA MET A 377 2.84 -1.47 -20.30
C MET A 377 2.58 -0.20 -21.12
N ILE A 378 2.85 0.99 -20.56
CA ILE A 378 2.75 2.26 -21.28
C ILE A 378 3.80 2.32 -22.40
N GLU A 379 5.06 1.96 -22.10
CA GLU A 379 6.15 1.93 -23.09
C GLU A 379 5.87 0.89 -24.18
N MET A 380 5.41 -0.30 -23.78
CA MET A 380 5.05 -1.38 -24.70
C MET A 380 3.94 -0.96 -25.67
N GLY A 381 2.93 -0.22 -25.21
CA GLY A 381 1.88 0.30 -26.08
C GLY A 381 2.41 1.17 -27.24
N LYS A 382 3.54 1.87 -27.05
CA LYS A 382 4.21 2.63 -28.11
C LYS A 382 4.96 1.72 -29.07
N GLU A 383 5.63 0.69 -28.55
CA GLU A 383 6.32 -0.30 -29.37
C GLU A 383 5.37 -1.11 -30.28
N LEU A 384 4.14 -1.34 -29.84
CA LEU A 384 3.11 -2.02 -30.64
C LEU A 384 2.75 -1.27 -31.93
N ALA A 385 2.98 0.05 -32.00
CA ALA A 385 2.76 0.84 -33.22
C ALA A 385 3.65 0.36 -34.39
N ALA A 386 4.84 -0.17 -34.10
CA ALA A 386 5.73 -0.76 -35.11
C ALA A 386 5.18 -2.05 -35.77
N PHE A 387 4.09 -2.59 -35.21
CA PHE A 387 3.35 -3.74 -35.75
C PHE A 387 1.99 -3.30 -36.33
N GLY A 388 1.76 -1.99 -36.46
CA GLY A 388 0.51 -1.43 -36.94
C GLY A 388 -0.65 -1.56 -35.95
N ILE A 389 -0.38 -1.83 -34.67
CA ILE A 389 -1.42 -1.95 -33.63
C ILE A 389 -1.59 -0.59 -32.96
N GLU A 390 -2.81 -0.10 -32.90
CA GLU A 390 -3.11 1.16 -32.23
C GLU A 390 -2.83 1.02 -30.72
N THR A 391 -2.06 1.94 -30.14
CA THR A 391 -1.68 1.93 -28.72
C THR A 391 -2.88 1.76 -27.77
N MET A 392 -4.03 2.31 -28.16
CA MET A 392 -5.28 2.24 -27.40
C MET A 392 -5.93 0.84 -27.35
N ARG A 393 -5.40 -0.14 -28.10
CA ARG A 393 -5.76 -1.56 -28.02
C ARG A 393 -5.05 -2.32 -26.89
N LEU A 394 -4.06 -1.71 -26.24
CA LEU A 394 -3.48 -2.20 -25.00
C LEU A 394 -3.88 -1.26 -23.86
N ARG A 395 -4.44 -1.79 -22.78
CA ARG A 395 -4.73 -1.01 -21.58
C ARG A 395 -4.22 -1.73 -20.34
N TYR A 396 -3.58 -0.95 -19.49
CA TYR A 396 -3.22 -1.34 -18.14
C TYR A 396 -4.15 -0.66 -17.13
N SER A 397 -4.53 -1.31 -16.03
CA SER A 397 -5.29 -0.70 -14.96
C SER A 397 -5.06 -1.39 -13.61
N TYR A 398 -4.89 -0.57 -12.57
CA TYR A 398 -4.86 -1.00 -11.18
C TYR A 398 -6.29 -1.15 -10.64
N VAL A 399 -6.62 -2.33 -10.13
CA VAL A 399 -7.91 -2.65 -9.50
C VAL A 399 -7.68 -3.46 -8.23
N PRO A 400 -7.45 -2.82 -7.08
CA PRO A 400 -7.29 -3.52 -5.81
C PRO A 400 -8.62 -3.95 -5.20
N LEU A 401 -8.57 -4.87 -4.26
CA LEU A 401 -9.70 -5.14 -3.36
C LEU A 401 -9.76 -4.07 -2.27
N PRO A 402 -10.96 -3.55 -1.91
CA PRO A 402 -12.29 -4.05 -2.26
C PRO A 402 -12.94 -3.39 -3.50
N VAL A 403 -12.20 -2.64 -4.32
CA VAL A 403 -12.75 -1.84 -5.44
C VAL A 403 -13.01 -2.68 -6.70
N TYR A 404 -13.32 -3.97 -6.56
CA TYR A 404 -13.44 -4.92 -7.69
C TYR A 404 -14.56 -4.57 -8.68
N LYS A 405 -15.61 -3.85 -8.24
CA LYS A 405 -16.70 -3.38 -9.12
C LYS A 405 -16.21 -2.53 -10.30
N LYS A 406 -15.09 -1.82 -10.10
CA LYS A 406 -14.42 -1.04 -11.15
C LYS A 406 -13.94 -1.89 -12.33
N ALA A 407 -13.68 -3.19 -12.12
CA ALA A 407 -13.29 -4.09 -13.21
C ALA A 407 -14.42 -4.27 -14.24
N ALA A 408 -15.69 -4.35 -13.81
CA ALA A 408 -16.83 -4.45 -14.73
C ALA A 408 -16.99 -3.18 -15.58
N GLU A 409 -16.91 -2.00 -14.95
CA GLU A 409 -16.93 -0.70 -15.65
C GLU A 409 -15.77 -0.59 -16.65
N LEU A 410 -14.59 -1.04 -16.24
CA LEU A 410 -13.40 -1.09 -17.08
C LEU A 410 -13.58 -2.00 -18.29
N PHE A 411 -14.16 -3.19 -18.10
CA PHE A 411 -14.48 -4.12 -19.20
C PHE A 411 -15.44 -3.51 -20.20
N THR A 412 -16.52 -2.87 -19.74
CA THR A 412 -17.49 -2.18 -20.61
C THR A 412 -16.82 -1.05 -21.40
N MET A 413 -16.17 -0.12 -20.70
CA MET A 413 -15.51 1.03 -21.33
C MET A 413 -14.43 0.61 -22.34
N PHE A 414 -13.65 -0.42 -22.01
CA PHE A 414 -12.62 -0.90 -22.91
C PHE A 414 -13.22 -1.63 -24.11
N THR A 415 -14.28 -2.41 -23.92
CA THR A 415 -15.00 -3.07 -25.03
C THR A 415 -15.58 -2.07 -26.02
N ASP A 416 -16.25 -1.03 -25.53
CA ASP A 416 -16.82 0.02 -26.39
C ASP A 416 -15.74 0.74 -27.20
N ARG A 417 -14.56 0.94 -26.59
CA ARG A 417 -13.41 1.49 -27.29
C ARG A 417 -12.93 0.57 -28.41
N ILE A 418 -12.76 -0.73 -28.14
CA ILE A 418 -12.29 -1.67 -29.17
C ILE A 418 -13.32 -1.81 -30.30
N LYS A 419 -14.61 -1.81 -29.99
CA LYS A 419 -15.69 -1.81 -31.00
C LYS A 419 -15.57 -0.66 -32.00
N LYS A 420 -15.13 0.54 -31.56
CA LYS A 420 -14.89 1.69 -32.46
C LYS A 420 -13.74 1.46 -33.44
N PHE A 421 -12.73 0.68 -33.06
CA PHE A 421 -11.62 0.34 -33.95
C PHE A 421 -11.91 -0.84 -34.87
N GLY A 422 -12.89 -1.67 -34.53
CA GLY A 422 -13.18 -2.92 -35.25
C GLY A 422 -12.13 -4.01 -35.02
N PRO A 423 -12.31 -5.19 -35.65
CA PRO A 423 -11.37 -6.29 -35.58
C PRO A 423 -9.98 -5.89 -36.11
N LEU A 424 -8.92 -6.39 -35.49
CA LEU A 424 -7.57 -6.20 -36.02
C LEU A 424 -7.40 -7.00 -37.32
N ALA A 425 -6.96 -6.33 -38.38
CA ALA A 425 -6.80 -6.90 -39.72
C ALA A 425 -5.89 -8.14 -39.73
N GLU A 426 -6.26 -9.16 -40.51
CA GLU A 426 -5.54 -10.44 -40.56
C GLU A 426 -4.09 -10.28 -41.04
N GLU A 427 -3.82 -9.37 -41.98
CA GLU A 427 -2.47 -9.05 -42.43
C GLU A 427 -1.55 -8.63 -41.27
N LYS A 428 -2.05 -7.77 -40.37
CA LYS A 428 -1.31 -7.34 -39.17
C LYS A 428 -1.03 -8.54 -38.27
N ARG A 429 -1.99 -9.46 -38.09
CA ARG A 429 -1.81 -10.67 -37.29
C ARG A 429 -0.76 -11.60 -37.88
N GLN A 430 -0.77 -11.80 -39.20
CA GLN A 430 0.20 -12.65 -39.90
C GLN A 430 1.61 -12.07 -39.85
N ASN A 431 1.77 -10.74 -39.97
CA ASN A 431 3.04 -10.06 -39.76
C ASN A 431 3.61 -10.32 -38.36
N ILE A 432 2.77 -10.26 -37.32
CA ILE A 432 3.19 -10.58 -35.95
C ILE A 432 3.60 -12.06 -35.83
N LYS A 433 2.83 -12.99 -36.42
CA LYS A 433 3.17 -14.43 -36.42
C LYS A 433 4.53 -14.70 -37.07
N GLN A 434 4.79 -14.08 -38.22
CA GLN A 434 6.08 -14.20 -38.91
C GLN A 434 7.23 -13.67 -38.06
N LYS A 435 7.10 -12.46 -37.51
CA LYS A 435 8.15 -11.86 -36.67
C LYS A 435 8.44 -12.64 -35.39
N LEU A 436 7.42 -13.29 -34.83
CA LEU A 436 7.56 -14.10 -33.61
C LEU A 436 7.79 -15.59 -33.88
N GLN A 437 7.89 -16.02 -35.14
CA GLN A 437 8.07 -17.41 -35.56
C GLN A 437 7.03 -18.37 -34.92
N LEU A 438 5.74 -17.98 -34.96
CA LEU A 438 4.65 -18.55 -34.15
C LEU A 438 3.76 -19.62 -34.77
#